data_AF-A0A817UZ90-F1
#
_entry.id   AF-A0A817UZ90-F1
#
_cell.length_a   1.000
_cell.length_b   1.000
_cell.length_c   1.000
_cell.angle_alpha   90.00
_cell.angle_beta   90.00
_cell.angle_gamma   90.00
#
_symmetry.space_group_name_H-M   'P 1'
#
loop_
_entity.id
_entity.type
_entity.pdbx_description
1 polymer ?
#
loop_
_entity_poly.entity_id
_entity_poly.type
_entity_poly.pdbx_seq_one_letter_code
_entity_poly.pdbx_strand_id
1 'polypeptide(L)'
;MLEYIWDYGFLDGETEIVYIRTMLNKCNKLANETSWYDYTVSLVAISQQFFRVNEDTSSVSLRDVARFCRFYNWLLNLPREFMYENIRVSNQDFTQQTTLVALLLTYYLRLSSSEIREFYLNYITVVLK
;
A
#
# COMPACT_ATOMS: atom_id res chain seq x y z
N MET A 1 -32.11 4.32 -20.23
CA MET A 1 -30.66 4.37 -19.87
C MET A 1 -30.28 3.24 -18.92
N LEU A 2 -31.07 2.97 -17.87
CA LEU A 2 -30.91 1.79 -17.00
C LEU A 2 -30.93 0.44 -17.75
N GLU A 3 -31.70 0.36 -18.84
CA GLU A 3 -31.81 -0.84 -19.70
C GLU A 3 -30.51 -1.26 -20.40
N TYR A 4 -29.49 -0.39 -20.42
CA TYR A 4 -28.19 -0.64 -21.06
C TYR A 4 -27.03 -0.71 -20.05
N ILE A 5 -27.34 -0.82 -18.75
CA ILE A 5 -26.32 -0.97 -17.70
C ILE A 5 -26.11 -2.46 -17.44
N TRP A 6 -24.85 -2.88 -17.49
CA TRP A 6 -24.42 -4.21 -17.10
C TRP A 6 -23.41 -4.14 -15.96
N ASP A 7 -23.54 -5.07 -15.03
CA ASP A 7 -22.61 -5.24 -13.92
C ASP A 7 -21.44 -6.11 -14.37
N TYR A 8 -20.23 -5.54 -14.36
CA TYR A 8 -18.99 -6.27 -14.64
C TYR A 8 -18.46 -7.01 -13.40
N GLY A 9 -19.10 -6.83 -12.25
CA GLY A 9 -18.71 -7.43 -10.97
C GLY A 9 -17.45 -6.81 -10.37
N PHE A 10 -16.85 -7.56 -9.45
CA PHE A 10 -15.62 -7.18 -8.76
C PHE A 10 -14.49 -8.12 -9.14
N LEU A 11 -13.27 -7.59 -9.07
CA LEU A 11 -12.08 -8.40 -9.21
C LEU A 11 -11.98 -9.37 -8.02
N ASP A 12 -11.73 -10.65 -8.27
CA ASP A 12 -11.44 -11.61 -7.21
C ASP A 12 -10.06 -11.34 -6.60
N GLY A 13 -9.84 -11.83 -5.38
CA GLY A 13 -8.62 -11.53 -4.62
C GLY A 13 -7.33 -12.05 -5.27
N GLU A 14 -7.37 -13.21 -5.94
CA GLU A 14 -6.20 -13.78 -6.62
C GLU A 14 -5.81 -12.91 -7.82
N THR A 15 -6.80 -12.55 -8.63
CA THR A 15 -6.59 -11.63 -9.75
C THR A 15 -6.11 -10.26 -9.27
N GLU A 16 -6.67 -9.73 -8.17
CA GLU A 16 -6.23 -8.47 -7.56
C GLU A 16 -4.75 -8.49 -7.17
N ILE A 17 -4.30 -9.58 -6.54
CA ILE A 17 -2.89 -9.76 -6.18
C ILE A 17 -1.99 -9.75 -7.43
N VAL A 18 -2.41 -10.37 -8.54
CA VAL A 18 -1.65 -10.33 -9.80
C VAL A 18 -1.52 -8.89 -10.34
N TYR A 19 -2.59 -8.11 -10.29
CA TYR A 19 -2.54 -6.69 -10.68
C TYR A 19 -1.66 -5.87 -9.73
N ILE A 20 -1.77 -6.08 -8.41
CA ILE A 20 -0.91 -5.43 -7.42
C ILE A 20 0.56 -5.73 -7.71
N ARG A 21 0.94 -7.00 -7.89
CA ARG A 21 2.32 -7.40 -8.26
C ARG A 21 2.79 -6.68 -9.52
N THR A 22 1.96 -6.71 -10.57
CA THR A 22 2.27 -6.06 -11.85
C THR A 22 2.50 -4.55 -11.71
N MET A 23 1.72 -3.89 -10.85
CA MET A 23 1.88 -2.46 -10.57
C MET A 23 3.11 -2.17 -9.71
N LEU A 24 3.36 -2.97 -8.67
CA LEU A 24 4.53 -2.83 -7.81
C LEU A 24 5.84 -3.15 -8.53
N ASN A 25 5.83 -3.97 -9.59
CA ASN A 25 7.00 -4.14 -10.47
C ASN A 25 7.42 -2.84 -11.17
N LYS A 26 6.50 -1.86 -11.28
CA LYS A 26 6.79 -0.53 -11.83
C LYS A 26 7.17 0.49 -10.74
N CYS A 27 7.03 0.15 -9.46
CA CYS A 27 7.61 0.93 -8.37
C CYS A 27 9.15 0.79 -8.43
N ASN A 28 9.90 1.89 -8.35
CA ASN A 28 11.36 1.88 -8.41
C ASN A 28 11.95 1.00 -7.31
N LYS A 29 13.10 0.34 -7.55
CA LYS A 29 13.96 -0.38 -6.58
C LYS A 29 13.30 -1.45 -5.67
N LEU A 30 11.98 -1.44 -5.52
CA LEU A 30 11.20 -2.35 -4.70
C LEU A 30 11.30 -3.78 -5.23
N ALA A 31 11.26 -3.95 -6.56
CA ALA A 31 11.39 -5.25 -7.21
C ALA A 31 12.78 -5.91 -7.08
N ASN A 32 13.80 -5.17 -6.63
CA ASN A 32 15.16 -5.70 -6.51
C ASN A 32 15.37 -6.48 -5.20
N GLU A 33 14.49 -6.31 -4.20
CA GLU A 33 14.55 -6.99 -2.90
C GLU A 33 13.41 -8.01 -2.80
N THR A 34 13.64 -9.25 -3.26
CA THR A 34 12.58 -10.27 -3.45
C THR A 34 11.75 -10.56 -2.19
N SER A 35 12.38 -10.70 -1.03
CA SER A 35 11.67 -10.97 0.22
C SER A 35 10.81 -9.79 0.67
N TRP A 36 11.33 -8.57 0.57
CA TRP A 36 10.59 -7.36 0.95
C TRP A 36 9.51 -7.00 -0.06
N TYR A 37 9.72 -7.32 -1.33
CA TYR A 37 8.75 -7.15 -2.39
C TYR A 37 7.48 -7.97 -2.14
N ASP A 38 7.60 -9.29 -1.89
CA ASP A 38 6.43 -10.15 -1.62
C ASP A 38 5.70 -9.72 -0.34
N TYR A 39 6.47 -9.25 0.65
CA TYR A 39 5.91 -8.70 1.87
C TYR A 39 5.12 -7.40 1.61
N THR A 40 5.65 -6.50 0.77
CA THR A 40 4.98 -5.26 0.36
C THR A 40 3.70 -5.54 -0.45
N VAL A 41 3.73 -6.52 -1.35
CA VAL A 41 2.53 -6.99 -2.08
C VAL A 41 1.44 -7.40 -1.09
N SER A 42 1.83 -8.20 -0.09
CA SER A 42 0.91 -8.69 0.94
C SER A 42 0.33 -7.55 1.78
N LEU A 43 1.17 -6.60 2.22
CA LEU A 43 0.70 -5.42 2.96
C LEU A 43 -0.33 -4.61 2.16
N VAL A 44 -0.04 -4.32 0.88
CA VAL A 44 -0.95 -3.56 0.01
C VAL A 44 -2.28 -4.29 -0.19
N ALA A 45 -2.24 -5.61 -0.43
CA ALA A 45 -3.45 -6.42 -0.59
C ALA A 45 -4.29 -6.46 0.70
N ILE A 46 -3.64 -6.66 1.85
CA ILE A 46 -4.27 -6.63 3.17
C ILE A 46 -4.89 -5.25 3.46
N SER A 47 -4.22 -4.16 3.09
CA SER A 47 -4.77 -2.81 3.20
C SER A 47 -6.01 -2.60 2.33
N GLN A 48 -6.01 -3.13 1.10
CA GLN A 48 -7.22 -3.06 0.25
C GLN A 48 -8.36 -3.88 0.84
N GLN A 49 -8.08 -5.10 1.31
CA GLN A 49 -9.08 -5.94 1.96
C GLN A 49 -9.65 -5.28 3.22
N PHE A 50 -8.81 -4.62 4.02
CA PHE A 50 -9.26 -3.87 5.19
C PHE A 50 -10.29 -2.80 4.81
N PHE A 51 -10.04 -2.03 3.75
CA PHE A 51 -11.00 -1.04 3.25
C PHE A 51 -12.30 -1.69 2.79
N ARG A 52 -12.25 -2.82 2.08
CA ARG A 52 -13.46 -3.53 1.61
C ARG A 52 -14.34 -4.04 2.75
N VAL A 53 -13.75 -4.31 3.92
CA VAL A 53 -14.47 -4.81 5.11
C VAL A 53 -15.00 -3.69 5.99
N ASN A 54 -14.24 -2.60 6.15
CA ASN A 54 -14.54 -1.57 7.15
C ASN A 54 -15.09 -0.26 6.55
N GLU A 55 -14.99 -0.08 5.24
CA GLU A 55 -15.52 1.07 4.50
C GLU A 55 -16.36 0.55 3.32
N ASP A 56 -16.97 1.44 2.53
CA ASP A 56 -17.65 0.99 1.30
C ASP A 56 -16.62 0.32 0.36
N THR A 57 -16.96 -0.84 -0.17
CA THR A 57 -16.18 -1.59 -1.17
C THR A 57 -15.69 -0.75 -2.35
N SER A 58 -16.46 0.28 -2.74
CA SER A 58 -16.08 1.22 -3.81
C SER A 58 -14.99 2.22 -3.41
N SER A 59 -14.67 2.31 -2.12
CA SER A 59 -13.71 3.27 -1.55
C SER A 59 -12.25 2.93 -1.83
N VAL A 60 -11.97 1.73 -2.34
CA VAL A 60 -10.61 1.27 -2.63
C VAL A 60 -10.51 0.64 -4.02
N SER A 61 -9.39 0.86 -4.69
CA SER A 61 -9.14 0.31 -6.03
C SER A 61 -7.65 0.23 -6.34
N LEU A 62 -7.29 -0.32 -7.51
CA LEU A 62 -5.93 -0.27 -8.05
C LEU A 62 -5.37 1.15 -8.21
N ARG A 63 -6.21 2.19 -8.20
CA ARG A 63 -5.73 3.59 -8.15
C ARG A 63 -4.96 3.89 -6.86
N ASP A 64 -5.30 3.21 -5.78
CA ASP A 64 -4.60 3.34 -4.50
C ASP A 64 -3.24 2.67 -4.53
N VAL A 65 -3.11 1.54 -5.24
CA VAL A 65 -1.81 0.91 -5.54
C VAL A 65 -0.93 1.87 -6.37
N ALA A 66 -1.50 2.55 -7.35
CA ALA A 66 -0.78 3.58 -8.10
C ALA A 66 -0.35 4.75 -7.20
N ARG A 67 -1.21 5.18 -6.27
CA ARG A 67 -0.89 6.23 -5.29
C ARG A 67 0.24 5.78 -4.36
N PHE A 68 0.20 4.53 -3.89
CA PHE A 68 1.28 3.93 -3.11
C PHE A 68 2.61 4.01 -3.86
N CYS A 69 2.67 3.56 -5.13
CA CYS A 69 3.91 3.66 -5.90
C CYS A 69 4.43 5.10 -6.03
N ARG A 70 3.53 6.08 -6.19
CA ARG A 70 3.93 7.50 -6.27
C ARG A 70 4.55 7.98 -4.96
N PHE A 71 3.93 7.69 -3.82
CA PHE A 71 4.48 8.06 -2.52
C PHE A 71 5.80 7.34 -2.24
N TYR A 72 5.85 6.04 -2.50
CA TYR A 72 7.06 5.24 -2.33
C TYR A 72 8.23 5.79 -3.15
N ASN A 73 8.02 6.03 -4.45
CA ASN A 73 9.04 6.61 -5.33
C ASN A 73 9.44 8.02 -4.90
N TRP A 74 8.47 8.83 -4.46
CA TRP A 74 8.74 10.17 -3.95
C TRP A 74 9.62 10.13 -2.70
N LEU A 75 9.31 9.26 -1.73
CA LEU A 75 10.10 9.07 -0.51
C LEU A 75 11.53 8.59 -0.82
N LEU A 76 11.70 7.66 -1.77
CA LEU A 76 13.03 7.20 -2.20
C LEU A 76 13.87 8.29 -2.87
N ASN A 77 13.24 9.28 -3.47
CA ASN A 77 13.90 10.39 -4.16
C ASN A 77 14.18 11.58 -3.23
N LEU A 78 13.68 11.57 -1.99
CA LEU A 78 14.01 12.61 -1.03
C LEU A 78 15.51 12.55 -0.69
N PRO A 79 16.18 13.71 -0.54
CA PRO A 79 17.58 13.72 -0.16
C PRO A 79 17.73 13.08 1.22
N ARG A 80 18.63 12.10 1.36
CA ARG A 80 18.81 11.34 2.60
C ARG A 80 19.17 12.22 3.80
N GLU A 81 19.80 13.35 3.54
CA GLU A 81 20.16 14.38 4.52
C GLU A 81 18.93 14.92 5.27
N PHE A 82 17.76 15.00 4.62
CA PHE A 82 16.52 15.44 5.27
C PHE A 82 15.86 14.35 6.13
N MET A 83 16.15 13.07 5.88
CA MET A 83 15.51 11.97 6.61
C MET A 83 16.33 11.49 7.82
N TYR A 84 17.67 11.53 7.73
CA TYR A 84 18.53 11.01 8.78
C TYR A 84 19.71 11.94 8.98
N GLU A 85 19.53 12.99 9.79
CA GLU A 85 20.61 13.96 10.00
C GLU A 85 21.88 13.34 10.61
N ASN A 86 21.86 12.16 11.25
CA ASN A 86 23.08 11.58 11.85
C ASN A 86 23.08 10.04 11.99
N ILE A 87 22.24 9.28 11.26
CA ILE A 87 22.10 7.82 11.45
C ILE A 87 22.48 7.07 10.16
N ARG A 88 23.46 6.15 10.26
CA ARG A 88 23.73 5.16 9.20
C ARG A 88 22.63 4.11 9.20
N VAL A 89 21.54 4.37 8.49
CA VAL A 89 20.44 3.42 8.30
C VAL A 89 20.83 2.42 7.21
N SER A 90 20.61 1.12 7.46
CA SER A 90 20.78 0.08 6.43
C SER A 90 19.84 0.35 5.25
N ASN A 91 20.24 -0.02 4.03
CA ASN A 91 19.35 0.09 2.87
C ASN A 91 18.05 -0.70 3.07
N GLN A 92 18.11 -1.84 3.77
CA GLN A 92 16.95 -2.65 4.10
C GLN A 92 16.00 -1.92 5.06
N ASP A 93 16.52 -1.32 6.13
CA ASP A 93 15.68 -0.55 7.07
C ASP A 93 15.04 0.66 6.37
N PHE A 94 15.75 1.25 5.41
CA PHE A 94 15.24 2.35 4.60
C PHE A 94 14.08 1.92 3.69
N THR A 95 14.18 0.78 3.00
CA THR A 95 13.08 0.27 2.16
C THR A 95 11.86 -0.09 2.99
N GLN A 96 12.06 -0.64 4.18
CA GLN A 96 10.99 -0.94 5.12
C GLN A 96 10.26 0.31 5.61
N GLN A 97 10.99 1.31 6.10
CA GLN A 97 10.42 2.56 6.57
C GLN A 97 9.70 3.31 5.44
N THR A 98 10.30 3.36 4.24
CA THR A 98 9.69 3.97 3.05
C THR A 98 8.37 3.29 2.69
N THR A 99 8.34 1.95 2.75
CA THR A 99 7.13 1.16 2.50
C THR A 99 6.04 1.48 3.50
N LEU A 100 6.36 1.49 4.80
CA LEU A 100 5.40 1.81 5.86
C LEU A 100 4.84 3.22 5.71
N VAL A 101 5.70 4.22 5.52
CA VAL A 101 5.26 5.61 5.35
C VAL A 101 4.38 5.75 4.10
N ALA A 102 4.77 5.16 2.97
CA ALA A 102 3.96 5.17 1.75
C ALA A 102 2.59 4.49 1.98
N LEU A 103 2.54 3.38 2.72
CA LEU A 103 1.31 2.67 3.06
C LEU A 103 0.39 3.53 3.93
N LEU A 104 0.93 4.17 4.97
CA LEU A 104 0.17 5.05 5.86
C LEU A 104 -0.37 6.28 5.12
N LEU A 105 0.44 6.92 4.27
CA LEU A 105 0.01 8.04 3.44
C LEU A 105 -1.10 7.64 2.44
N THR A 106 -1.07 6.40 1.96
CA THR A 106 -2.03 5.90 0.97
C THR A 106 -3.35 5.48 1.59
N TYR A 107 -3.29 4.75 2.71
CA TYR A 107 -4.44 4.05 3.29
C TYR A 107 -4.86 4.67 4.62
N TYR A 108 -3.97 4.77 5.60
CA TYR A 108 -4.31 5.24 6.95
C TYR A 108 -4.94 6.64 6.96
N LEU A 109 -4.36 7.60 6.22
CA LEU A 109 -4.87 8.98 6.18
C LEU A 109 -6.24 9.14 5.51
N ARG A 110 -6.71 8.13 4.76
CA ARG A 110 -8.02 8.16 4.09
C ARG A 110 -9.16 7.61 4.93
N LEU A 111 -8.84 6.89 6.01
CA LEU A 111 -9.85 6.30 6.87
C LEU A 111 -10.67 7.39 7.55
N SER A 112 -11.99 7.21 7.57
CA SER A 112 -12.95 8.23 7.96
C SER A 112 -12.94 8.51 9.47
N SER A 113 -12.84 7.46 10.29
CA SER A 113 -12.95 7.50 11.75
C SER A 113 -11.61 7.28 12.45
N SER A 114 -11.45 7.90 13.61
CA SER A 114 -10.29 7.67 14.48
C SER A 114 -10.23 6.24 15.01
N GLU A 115 -11.38 5.62 15.27
CA GLU A 115 -11.46 4.24 15.76
C GLU A 115 -10.99 3.24 14.69
N ILE A 116 -11.42 3.43 13.45
CA ILE A 116 -11.01 2.59 12.31
C ILE A 116 -9.51 2.76 12.03
N ARG A 117 -8.98 3.98 12.21
CA ARG A 117 -7.54 4.26 12.12
C ARG A 117 -6.72 3.49 13.16
N GLU A 118 -7.14 3.47 14.42
CA GLU A 118 -6.48 2.65 15.45
C GLU A 118 -6.58 1.15 15.12
N PHE A 119 -7.76 0.70 14.67
CA PHE A 119 -7.95 -0.69 14.28
C PHE A 119 -7.03 -1.09 13.11
N TYR A 120 -6.88 -0.22 12.11
CA TYR A 120 -5.95 -0.41 11.00
C TYR A 120 -4.49 -0.51 11.47
N LEU A 121 -4.05 0.37 12.37
CA LEU A 121 -2.69 0.33 12.91
C LEU A 121 -2.42 -0.96 13.66
N ASN A 122 -3.36 -1.40 14.50
CA ASN A 122 -3.25 -2.67 15.21
C ASN A 122 -3.18 -3.86 14.23
N TYR A 123 -4.03 -3.85 13.21
CA TYR A 123 -4.08 -4.88 12.19
C TYR A 123 -2.76 -4.98 11.40
N ILE A 124 -2.23 -3.86 10.92
CA ILE A 124 -0.94 -3.82 10.21
C ILE A 124 0.22 -4.21 11.14
N THR A 125 0.20 -3.80 12.41
CA THR A 125 1.25 -4.16 13.38
C THR A 125 1.31 -5.66 13.66
N VAL A 126 0.16 -6.35 13.66
CA VAL A 126 0.12 -7.82 13.78
C VAL A 126 0.74 -8.49 12.57
N VAL A 127 0.50 -7.97 11.36
CA VAL A 127 1.06 -8.50 10.12
C VAL A 127 2.57 -8.24 10.00
N LEU A 128 3.08 -7.18 10.65
CA LEU A 128 4.50 -6.78 10.71
C LEU A 128 5.39 -7.63 11.63
N LYS A 129 4.81 -8.51 12.44
CA LYS A 129 5.56 -9.41 13.33
C LYS A 129 5.90 -10.71 12.63
#